data_AF-A0A7S1BCP9-F1
#
_entry.id   AF-A0A7S1BCP9-F1
#
_cell.length_a   1.000
_cell.length_b   1.000
_cell.length_c   1.000
_cell.angle_alpha   90.00
_cell.angle_beta   90.00
_cell.angle_gamma   90.00
#
_symmetry.space_group_name_H-M   'P 1'
#
loop_
_entity.id
_entity.type
_entity.pdbx_description
1 polymer ?
#
loop_
_entity_poly.entity_id
_entity_poly.type
_entity_poly.pdbx_seq_one_letter_code
_entity_poly.pdbx_strand_id
1 'polypeptide(L)'
;WGEHAFDGLGGHGEFCRRLRTIHRLPDVSSLVEEKWCPSSLARFDRHIRKDAGRVPLSSSEQACALSHIFSWKGAASCLDPSTTAIWDPIRAEQYVRLCAAGYACGPALTSGASDPAPVCLIMEDDAVLCDRFCERLGALLRELPRDFHLCSLGYARPADAKTGEVSEHLVVPSFQWYLTGYLLSLAGARELLDSLPVVGPVDSWMGLKMYCNWKGRRLGQGKMLCNELKEMPFRCFAAKVPLCSQKLCQTATEGDSSMPTWRKKDTDITYSGGGEV
;
A
#
# COMPACT_ATOMS: atom_id res chain seq x y z
N TRP A 1 -17.54 7.07 11.65
CA TRP A 1 -17.54 6.76 10.23
C TRP A 1 -18.23 7.89 9.50
N GLY A 2 -17.50 8.70 8.72
CA GLY A 2 -18.17 9.68 7.85
C GLY A 2 -19.02 8.94 6.82
N GLU A 3 -20.04 9.59 6.25
CA GLU A 3 -20.96 9.02 5.26
C GLU A 3 -20.28 8.51 3.96
N HIS A 4 -18.95 8.66 3.87
CA HIS A 4 -18.11 8.35 2.71
C HIS A 4 -17.24 7.10 2.88
N ALA A 5 -17.26 6.45 4.05
CA ALA A 5 -16.49 5.21 4.25
C ALA A 5 -17.23 3.99 3.68
N PHE A 6 -16.51 3.15 2.93
CA PHE A 6 -17.03 1.88 2.41
C PHE A 6 -16.86 0.79 3.46
N ASP A 7 -17.93 0.44 4.16
CA ASP A 7 -17.95 -0.61 5.19
C ASP A 7 -17.97 -2.04 4.61
N GLY A 8 -18.08 -2.18 3.28
CA GLY A 8 -18.17 -3.48 2.61
C GLY A 8 -19.46 -4.25 2.94
N LEU A 9 -20.43 -3.61 3.60
CA LEU A 9 -21.72 -4.21 3.94
C LEU A 9 -22.68 -4.11 2.75
N GLY A 10 -23.50 -5.15 2.56
CA GLY A 10 -24.49 -5.24 1.49
C GLY A 10 -24.06 -6.08 0.28
N GLY A 11 -25.01 -6.33 -0.63
CA GLY A 11 -24.75 -7.11 -1.84
C GLY A 11 -23.90 -6.34 -2.85
N HIS A 12 -23.14 -7.04 -3.69
CA HIS A 12 -22.26 -6.43 -4.71
C HIS A 12 -22.99 -5.40 -5.61
N GLY A 13 -24.24 -5.67 -5.99
CA GLY A 13 -25.04 -4.73 -6.77
C GLY A 13 -25.43 -3.44 -6.04
N GLU A 14 -25.60 -3.49 -4.71
CA GLU A 14 -25.86 -2.33 -3.88
C GLU A 14 -24.60 -1.48 -3.71
N PHE A 15 -23.46 -2.13 -3.46
CA PHE A 15 -22.14 -1.49 -3.40
C PHE A 15 -21.82 -0.72 -4.68
N CYS A 16 -21.95 -1.37 -5.85
CA CYS A 16 -21.73 -0.73 -7.15
C CYS A 16 -22.70 0.45 -7.39
N ARG A 17 -23.94 0.35 -6.91
CA ARG A 17 -24.92 1.44 -7.00
C ARG A 17 -24.50 2.64 -6.14
N ARG A 18 -24.15 2.41 -4.87
CA ARG A 18 -23.67 3.47 -3.95
C ARG A 18 -22.44 4.18 -4.51
N LEU A 19 -21.48 3.44 -5.07
CA LEU A 19 -20.29 4.01 -5.71
C LEU A 19 -20.60 4.94 -6.88
N ARG A 20 -21.49 4.51 -7.78
CA ARG A 20 -21.91 5.33 -8.93
C ARG A 20 -22.62 6.60 -8.47
N THR A 21 -23.46 6.51 -7.44
CA THR A 21 -24.21 7.64 -6.90
C THR A 21 -23.33 8.66 -6.18
N ILE A 22 -22.43 8.22 -5.31
CA ILE A 22 -21.63 9.13 -4.44
C ILE A 22 -20.53 9.82 -5.23
N HIS A 23 -19.80 9.10 -6.08
CA HIS A 23 -18.56 9.61 -6.66
C HIS A 23 -18.60 9.86 -8.16
N ARG A 24 -19.76 9.65 -8.83
CA ARG A 24 -19.94 9.79 -10.29
C ARG A 24 -18.82 9.07 -11.08
N LEU A 25 -18.35 7.94 -10.55
CA LEU A 25 -17.17 7.28 -11.09
C LEU A 25 -17.47 6.67 -12.46
N PRO A 26 -16.45 6.55 -13.32
CA PRO A 26 -16.49 5.57 -14.40
C PRO A 26 -16.74 4.16 -13.84
N ASP A 27 -17.00 3.21 -14.74
CA ASP A 27 -17.30 1.83 -14.36
C ASP A 27 -16.26 1.29 -13.36
N VAL A 28 -16.72 0.73 -12.23
CA VAL A 28 -15.85 0.28 -11.12
C VAL A 28 -14.83 -0.75 -11.61
N SER A 29 -15.22 -1.54 -12.62
CA SER A 29 -14.36 -2.48 -13.33
C SER A 29 -13.09 -1.86 -13.93
N SER A 30 -13.11 -0.56 -14.26
CA SER A 30 -11.94 0.16 -14.77
C SER A 30 -10.95 0.55 -13.68
N LEU A 31 -11.34 0.44 -12.40
CA LEU A 31 -10.51 0.76 -11.25
C LEU A 31 -10.04 -0.51 -10.53
N VAL A 32 -10.91 -1.54 -10.45
CA VAL A 32 -10.63 -2.80 -9.74
C VAL A 32 -11.18 -3.96 -10.55
N GLU A 33 -10.34 -4.97 -10.81
CA GLU A 33 -10.76 -6.20 -11.48
C GLU A 33 -11.72 -7.02 -10.60
N GLU A 34 -12.84 -7.44 -11.17
CA GLU A 34 -13.83 -8.26 -10.47
C GLU A 34 -13.31 -9.67 -10.14
N LYS A 35 -12.35 -10.17 -10.92
CA LYS A 35 -11.79 -11.52 -10.77
C LYS A 35 -10.29 -11.50 -10.88
N TRP A 36 -9.62 -12.23 -10.01
CA TRP A 36 -8.16 -12.30 -9.95
C TRP A 36 -7.67 -13.73 -9.79
N CYS A 37 -6.38 -13.97 -10.03
CA CYS A 37 -5.78 -15.30 -9.99
C CYS A 37 -4.89 -15.46 -8.75
N PRO A 38 -5.33 -16.17 -7.69
CA PRO A 38 -4.56 -16.32 -6.46
C PRO A 38 -3.21 -17.01 -6.68
N SER A 39 -3.11 -17.90 -7.67
CA SER A 39 -1.86 -18.61 -7.97
C SER A 39 -0.68 -17.68 -8.32
N SER A 40 -0.93 -16.42 -8.67
CA SER A 40 0.11 -15.38 -8.79
C SER A 40 0.89 -15.14 -7.49
N LEU A 41 0.28 -15.44 -6.34
CA LEU A 41 0.85 -15.33 -5.00
C LEU A 41 1.42 -16.65 -4.48
N ALA A 42 1.35 -17.75 -5.24
CA ALA A 42 1.79 -19.08 -4.78
C ALA A 42 3.29 -19.16 -4.41
N ARG A 43 4.07 -18.11 -4.72
CA ARG A 43 5.46 -17.95 -4.28
C ARG A 43 5.58 -17.42 -2.85
N PHE A 44 4.61 -16.65 -2.38
CA PHE A 44 4.62 -15.94 -1.10
C PHE A 44 3.66 -16.55 -0.07
N ASP A 45 2.70 -17.35 -0.55
CA ASP A 45 1.74 -18.06 0.28
C ASP A 45 1.72 -19.54 -0.11
N ARG A 46 2.19 -20.41 0.80
CA ARG A 46 2.28 -21.86 0.57
C ARG A 46 0.92 -22.55 0.57
N HIS A 47 -0.12 -21.90 1.08
CA HIS A 47 -1.48 -22.43 1.16
C HIS A 47 -2.28 -22.14 -0.10
N ILE A 48 -1.80 -21.26 -0.98
CA ILE A 48 -2.43 -21.01 -2.27
C ILE A 48 -2.20 -22.19 -3.20
N ARG A 49 -3.31 -22.70 -3.71
CA ARG A 49 -3.35 -23.71 -4.76
C ARG A 49 -2.75 -23.16 -6.06
N LYS A 50 -1.71 -23.81 -6.57
CA LYS A 50 -1.05 -23.43 -7.85
C LYS A 50 -1.98 -23.57 -9.05
N ASP A 51 -2.98 -24.43 -8.96
CA ASP A 51 -4.02 -24.67 -9.97
C ASP A 51 -5.29 -23.82 -9.73
N ALA A 52 -5.27 -22.86 -8.81
CA ALA A 52 -6.39 -21.97 -8.59
C ALA A 52 -6.67 -21.15 -9.86
N GLY A 53 -7.88 -21.30 -10.40
CA GLY A 53 -8.40 -20.45 -11.46
C GLY A 53 -8.71 -19.02 -10.98
N ARG A 54 -9.31 -18.22 -11.85
CA ARG A 54 -9.78 -16.87 -11.48
C ARG A 54 -10.90 -16.97 -10.44
N VAL A 55 -10.76 -16.25 -9.33
CA VAL A 55 -11.75 -16.15 -8.26
C VAL A 55 -12.31 -14.73 -8.20
N PRO A 56 -13.58 -14.55 -7.78
CA PRO A 56 -14.13 -13.22 -7.58
C PRO A 56 -13.40 -12.49 -6.43
N LEU A 57 -13.26 -11.18 -6.58
CA LEU A 57 -12.85 -10.29 -5.51
C LEU A 57 -14.07 -10.01 -4.61
N SER A 58 -13.92 -10.17 -3.30
CA SER A 58 -14.99 -9.91 -2.33
C SER A 58 -15.33 -8.42 -2.26
N SER A 59 -16.53 -8.08 -1.78
CA SER A 59 -16.94 -6.68 -1.60
C SER A 59 -16.00 -5.91 -0.66
N SER A 60 -15.51 -6.54 0.40
CA SER A 60 -14.56 -5.93 1.34
C SER A 60 -13.19 -5.68 0.68
N GLU A 61 -12.68 -6.62 -0.11
CA GLU A 61 -11.44 -6.43 -0.88
C GLU A 61 -11.59 -5.31 -1.93
N GLN A 62 -12.74 -5.23 -2.62
CA GLN A 62 -13.07 -4.14 -3.55
C GLN A 62 -13.14 -2.77 -2.85
N ALA A 63 -13.83 -2.71 -1.71
CA ALA A 63 -13.96 -1.49 -0.90
C ALA A 63 -12.60 -0.99 -0.42
N CYS A 64 -11.75 -1.90 0.08
CA CYS A 64 -10.38 -1.60 0.46
C CYS A 64 -9.57 -1.03 -0.71
N ALA A 65 -9.58 -1.71 -1.86
CA ALA A 65 -8.88 -1.23 -3.06
C ALA A 65 -9.33 0.17 -3.49
N LEU A 66 -10.64 0.42 -3.54
CA LEU A 66 -11.18 1.72 -3.91
C LEU A 66 -10.79 2.82 -2.91
N SER A 67 -10.82 2.54 -1.60
CA SER A 67 -10.36 3.48 -0.57
C SER A 67 -8.91 3.93 -0.80
N HIS A 68 -8.01 3.00 -1.12
CA HIS A 68 -6.63 3.33 -1.46
C HIS A 68 -6.51 4.10 -2.77
N ILE A 69 -7.25 3.71 -3.82
CA ILE A 69 -7.29 4.45 -5.09
C ILE A 69 -7.72 5.90 -4.89
N PHE A 70 -8.73 6.15 -4.06
CA PHE A 70 -9.15 7.51 -3.72
C PHE A 70 -8.08 8.27 -2.94
N SER A 71 -7.39 7.59 -2.04
CA SER A 71 -6.25 8.17 -1.33
C SER A 71 -5.11 8.54 -2.29
N TRP A 72 -4.84 7.73 -3.32
CA TRP A 72 -3.83 8.03 -4.35
C TRP A 72 -4.25 9.23 -5.22
N LYS A 73 -5.52 9.32 -5.61
CA LYS A 73 -6.07 10.49 -6.32
C LYS A 73 -5.92 11.76 -5.48
N GLY A 74 -6.30 11.69 -4.20
CA GLY A 74 -6.12 12.79 -3.26
C GLY A 74 -4.65 13.20 -3.13
N ALA A 75 -3.73 12.22 -3.05
CA ALA A 75 -2.30 12.50 -2.93
C ALA A 75 -1.76 13.19 -4.18
N ALA A 76 -2.15 12.70 -5.36
CA ALA A 76 -1.77 13.33 -6.62
C ALA A 76 -2.27 14.77 -6.68
N SER A 77 -3.53 15.03 -6.32
CA SER A 77 -4.09 16.40 -6.31
C SER A 77 -3.43 17.32 -5.29
N CYS A 78 -3.12 16.82 -4.08
CA CYS A 78 -2.52 17.65 -3.03
C CYS A 78 -1.03 17.94 -3.24
N LEU A 79 -0.30 17.02 -3.86
CA LEU A 79 1.15 17.15 -4.07
C LEU A 79 1.50 17.81 -5.40
N ASP A 80 0.55 17.95 -6.33
CA ASP A 80 0.78 18.55 -7.64
C ASP A 80 0.71 20.09 -7.58
N PRO A 81 1.85 20.80 -7.74
CA PRO A 81 1.89 22.26 -7.64
C PRO A 81 1.14 22.96 -8.79
N SER A 82 0.86 22.25 -9.89
CA SER A 82 0.06 22.78 -11.01
C SER A 82 -1.44 22.76 -10.74
N THR A 83 -1.87 22.03 -9.70
CA THR A 83 -3.27 21.98 -9.30
C THR A 83 -3.62 23.28 -8.58
N THR A 84 -4.11 24.25 -9.35
CA THR A 84 -4.72 25.50 -8.83
C THR A 84 -6.12 25.29 -8.28
N ALA A 85 -6.59 24.04 -8.22
CA ALA A 85 -7.93 23.72 -7.75
C ALA A 85 -8.10 24.32 -6.36
N ILE A 86 -8.95 25.34 -6.28
CA ILE A 86 -9.51 25.86 -5.04
C ILE A 86 -9.88 24.63 -4.23
N TRP A 87 -9.22 24.48 -3.08
CA TRP A 87 -9.47 23.41 -2.13
C TRP A 87 -10.96 23.51 -1.77
N ASP A 88 -11.80 22.76 -2.48
CA ASP A 88 -13.24 22.78 -2.32
C ASP A 88 -13.51 22.03 -1.02
N PRO A 89 -13.89 22.73 0.07
CA PRO A 89 -14.04 22.11 1.38
C PRO A 89 -15.06 20.96 1.35
N ILE A 90 -16.06 21.05 0.46
CA ILE A 90 -17.11 20.05 0.27
C ILE A 90 -16.55 18.78 -0.38
N ARG A 91 -15.51 18.91 -1.23
CA ARG A 91 -14.77 17.75 -1.77
C ARG A 91 -13.69 17.27 -0.80
N ALA A 92 -13.07 18.14 -0.02
CA ALA A 92 -12.02 17.77 0.94
C ALA A 92 -12.55 16.85 2.06
N GLU A 93 -13.80 17.04 2.51
CA GLU A 93 -14.48 16.14 3.45
C GLU A 93 -14.72 14.71 2.90
N GLN A 94 -14.62 14.52 1.57
CA GLN A 94 -14.74 13.19 0.94
C GLN A 94 -13.39 12.46 0.85
N TYR A 95 -12.26 13.13 1.11
CA TYR A 95 -10.90 12.59 0.95
C TYR A 95 -10.08 12.59 2.26
N VAL A 96 -10.76 12.48 3.42
CA VAL A 96 -10.25 12.67 4.82
C VAL A 96 -9.19 11.64 5.28
N ARG A 97 -8.22 11.28 4.45
CA ARG A 97 -7.06 10.44 4.84
C ARG A 97 -5.70 11.07 4.50
N LEU A 98 -5.67 12.35 4.13
CA LEU A 98 -4.51 12.97 3.51
C LEU A 98 -3.96 14.15 4.31
N CYS A 99 -2.77 13.97 4.88
CA CYS A 99 -1.92 15.04 5.37
C CYS A 99 -0.57 15.00 4.63
N ALA A 100 -0.09 16.16 4.18
CA ALA A 100 1.33 16.30 3.83
C ALA A 100 2.12 16.18 5.14
N ALA A 101 2.99 15.15 5.24
CA ALA A 101 3.66 14.80 6.50
C ALA A 101 5.09 15.37 6.61
N GLY A 102 5.60 16.01 5.55
CA GLY A 102 6.94 16.56 5.49
C GLY A 102 7.55 16.38 4.10
N TYR A 103 8.87 16.23 4.07
CA TYR A 103 9.66 16.10 2.84
C TYR A 103 10.61 14.92 2.91
N ALA A 104 10.71 14.16 1.81
CA ALA A 104 11.77 13.19 1.60
C ALA A 104 13.05 13.95 1.22
N CYS A 105 14.09 13.83 2.04
CA CYS A 105 15.33 14.61 1.92
C CYS A 105 16.54 13.77 1.48
N GLY A 106 16.37 12.46 1.32
CA GLY A 106 17.45 11.56 0.93
C GLY A 106 17.98 11.83 -0.49
N PRO A 107 19.13 11.23 -0.84
CA PRO A 107 19.72 11.37 -2.18
C PRO A 107 18.75 10.85 -3.24
N ALA A 108 18.56 11.60 -4.33
CA ALA A 108 17.81 11.10 -5.48
C ALA A 108 18.54 9.92 -6.11
N LEU A 109 17.77 8.94 -6.55
CA LEU A 109 18.28 7.81 -7.31
C LEU A 109 18.55 8.25 -8.76
N THR A 110 17.64 8.99 -9.36
CA THR A 110 17.72 9.46 -10.74
C THR A 110 18.17 10.92 -10.84
N SER A 111 18.90 11.26 -11.90
CA SER A 111 19.33 12.63 -12.18
C SER A 111 18.11 13.48 -12.55
N GLY A 112 17.70 14.42 -11.69
CA GLY A 112 16.59 15.34 -11.99
C GLY A 112 15.93 15.98 -10.77
N ALA A 113 15.99 15.34 -9.61
CA ALA A 113 15.52 15.96 -8.36
C ALA A 113 16.68 16.64 -7.63
N SER A 114 16.60 17.95 -7.40
CA SER A 114 17.52 18.69 -6.53
C SER A 114 16.94 18.90 -5.13
N ASP A 115 15.63 19.12 -5.05
CA ASP A 115 14.98 19.62 -3.84
C ASP A 115 14.27 18.50 -3.07
N PRO A 116 14.12 18.61 -1.74
CA PRO A 116 13.31 17.69 -0.97
C PRO A 116 11.89 17.57 -1.54
N ALA A 117 11.39 16.34 -1.66
CA ALA A 117 10.08 16.11 -2.27
C ALA A 117 8.98 16.02 -1.21
N PRO A 118 7.85 16.76 -1.34
CA PRO A 118 6.76 16.64 -0.40
C PRO A 118 6.17 15.23 -0.43
N VAL A 119 5.73 14.75 0.73
CA VAL A 119 5.17 13.41 0.88
C VAL A 119 3.78 13.46 1.50
N CYS A 120 2.90 12.57 1.06
CA CYS A 120 1.63 12.32 1.70
C CYS A 120 1.74 11.08 2.61
N LEU A 121 1.31 11.19 3.86
CA LEU A 121 1.10 10.06 4.75
C LEU A 121 -0.33 9.55 4.59
N ILE A 122 -0.47 8.27 4.28
CA ILE A 122 -1.74 7.55 4.21
C ILE A 122 -1.74 6.49 5.31
N MET A 123 -2.81 6.44 6.09
CA MET A 123 -2.99 5.48 7.18
C MET A 123 -4.41 4.92 7.19
N GLU A 124 -4.54 3.68 7.64
CA GLU A 124 -5.82 3.08 8.02
C GLU A 124 -6.28 3.66 9.37
N ASP A 125 -7.59 3.64 9.60
CA ASP A 125 -8.23 4.21 10.79
C ASP A 125 -8.02 3.36 12.06
N ASP A 126 -7.64 2.09 11.89
CA ASP A 126 -7.26 1.16 12.95
C ASP A 126 -5.74 1.05 13.13
N ALA A 127 -4.96 1.94 12.51
CA ALA A 127 -3.52 1.99 12.67
C ALA A 127 -3.14 2.46 14.07
N VAL A 128 -2.30 1.67 14.75
CA VAL A 128 -1.70 1.99 16.04
C VAL A 128 -0.27 2.48 15.80
N LEU A 129 0.02 3.70 16.22
CA LEU A 129 1.35 4.30 16.09
C LEU A 129 2.31 3.67 17.12
N CYS A 130 3.54 3.43 16.71
CA CYS A 130 4.60 3.01 17.61
C CYS A 130 5.10 4.17 18.50
N ASP A 131 5.86 3.83 19.54
CA ASP A 131 6.58 4.81 20.33
C ASP A 131 7.55 5.64 19.48
N ARG A 132 7.63 6.93 19.85
CA ARG A 132 8.49 7.91 19.18
C ARG A 132 8.21 8.01 17.66
N PHE A 133 6.97 7.76 17.24
CA PHE A 133 6.54 7.78 15.84
C PHE A 133 7.09 8.99 15.07
N CYS A 134 6.87 10.20 15.56
CA CYS A 134 7.28 11.44 14.88
C CYS A 134 8.81 11.51 14.68
N GLU A 135 9.58 11.12 15.69
CA GLU A 135 11.05 11.14 15.62
C GLU A 135 11.56 10.09 14.62
N ARG A 136 11.02 8.88 14.69
CA ARG A 136 11.36 7.77 13.79
C ARG A 136 10.97 8.08 12.35
N LEU A 137 9.81 8.73 12.14
CA LEU A 137 9.38 9.21 10.84
C LEU A 137 10.33 10.29 10.32
N GLY A 138 10.74 11.23 11.18
CA GLY A 138 11.72 12.26 10.81
C GLY A 138 13.10 11.69 10.45
N ALA A 139 13.55 10.62 11.13
CA ALA A 139 14.76 9.90 10.75
C ALA A 139 14.61 9.20 9.39
N LEU A 140 13.50 8.50 9.18
CA LEU A 140 13.18 7.85 7.91
C LEU A 140 13.15 8.84 6.73
N LEU A 141 12.47 9.98 6.89
CA LEU A 141 12.33 11.01 5.85
C LEU A 141 13.67 11.64 5.44
N ARG A 142 14.63 11.73 6.36
CA ARG A 142 15.99 12.20 6.05
C ARG A 142 16.75 11.25 5.13
N GLU A 143 16.44 9.96 5.18
CA GLU A 143 17.10 8.92 4.39
C GLU A 143 16.34 8.56 3.11
N LEU A 144 15.02 8.75 3.11
CA LEU A 144 14.14 8.39 1.99
C LEU A 144 14.52 9.16 0.72
N PRO A 145 14.84 8.47 -0.40
CA PRO A 145 15.16 9.14 -1.65
C PRO A 145 14.02 10.06 -2.10
N ARG A 146 14.34 11.29 -2.47
CA ARG A 146 13.35 12.30 -2.90
C ARG A 146 12.58 11.94 -4.17
N ASP A 147 13.05 10.97 -4.95
CA ASP A 147 12.37 10.44 -6.14
C ASP A 147 11.74 9.05 -5.91
N PHE A 148 11.49 8.65 -4.65
CA PHE A 148 10.75 7.42 -4.31
C PHE A 148 9.32 7.43 -4.87
N HIS A 149 8.71 6.25 -4.96
CA HIS A 149 7.27 6.11 -5.26
C HIS A 149 6.46 5.89 -3.98
N LEU A 150 6.80 4.86 -3.21
CA LEU A 150 6.06 4.46 -2.01
C LEU A 150 7.02 4.04 -0.90
N CYS A 151 6.71 4.35 0.36
CA CYS A 151 7.45 3.86 1.52
C CYS A 151 6.51 3.28 2.58
N SER A 152 6.52 1.97 2.77
CA SER A 152 5.68 1.30 3.77
C SER A 152 6.11 1.62 5.20
N LEU A 153 5.18 2.00 6.05
CA LEU A 153 5.38 2.31 7.47
C LEU A 153 4.83 1.23 8.39
N GLY A 154 3.68 0.65 8.04
CA GLY A 154 3.05 -0.45 8.76
C GLY A 154 2.69 -1.55 7.78
N TYR A 155 3.29 -2.71 7.96
CA TYR A 155 3.18 -3.84 7.05
C TYR A 155 3.46 -5.15 7.78
N ALA A 156 3.07 -6.25 7.14
CA ALA A 156 3.61 -7.57 7.42
C ALA A 156 4.30 -8.13 6.19
N ARG A 157 5.00 -9.25 6.34
CA ARG A 157 5.65 -9.93 5.21
C ARG A 157 5.68 -11.44 5.41
N PRO A 158 5.74 -12.21 4.31
CA PRO A 158 6.12 -13.62 4.38
C PRO A 158 7.48 -13.79 5.06
N ALA A 159 7.65 -14.87 5.82
CA ALA A 159 8.90 -15.14 6.53
C ALA A 159 10.11 -15.22 5.58
N ASP A 160 9.92 -15.75 4.37
CA ASP A 160 10.92 -15.91 3.33
C ASP A 160 11.06 -14.68 2.40
N ALA A 161 10.19 -13.67 2.55
CA ALA A 161 10.31 -12.43 1.81
C ALA A 161 11.55 -11.66 2.24
N LYS A 162 12.48 -11.47 1.31
CA LYS A 162 13.74 -10.76 1.50
C LYS A 162 13.55 -9.24 1.61
N THR A 163 14.52 -8.60 2.25
CA THR A 163 14.69 -7.15 2.27
C THR A 163 16.13 -6.80 1.93
N GLY A 164 16.34 -5.75 1.14
CA GLY A 164 17.66 -5.20 0.84
C GLY A 164 17.92 -3.96 1.68
N GLU A 165 19.02 -3.90 2.43
CA GLU A 165 19.30 -2.74 3.29
C GLU A 165 19.75 -1.55 2.44
N VAL A 166 19.16 -0.37 2.67
CA VAL A 166 19.56 0.87 2.00
C VAL A 166 20.35 1.75 2.97
N SER A 167 19.80 1.95 4.16
CA SER A 167 20.34 2.80 5.22
C SER A 167 19.90 2.28 6.59
N GLU A 168 20.15 3.06 7.65
CA GLU A 168 19.81 2.68 9.02
C GLU A 168 18.30 2.43 9.20
N HIS A 169 17.47 3.29 8.60
CA HIS A 169 16.02 3.27 8.78
C HIS A 169 15.26 2.75 7.56
N LEU A 170 15.94 2.48 6.43
CA LEU A 170 15.29 2.19 5.16
C LEU A 170 15.74 0.86 4.55
N VAL A 171 14.77 0.10 4.05
CA VAL A 171 14.99 -1.12 3.27
C VAL A 171 14.20 -1.11 1.97
N VAL A 172 14.61 -1.92 1.00
CA VAL A 172 13.79 -2.29 -0.16
C VAL A 172 13.10 -3.62 0.15
N PRO A 173 11.76 -3.70 0.19
CA PRO A 173 11.05 -4.95 0.38
C PRO A 173 11.00 -5.76 -0.93
N SER A 174 11.06 -7.10 -0.82
CA SER A 174 10.73 -7.99 -1.95
C SER A 174 9.25 -8.29 -2.09
N PHE A 175 8.53 -8.31 -0.97
CA PHE A 175 7.09 -8.49 -0.91
C PHE A 175 6.59 -8.09 0.48
N GLN A 176 5.44 -7.44 0.56
CA GLN A 176 4.76 -7.07 1.82
C GLN A 176 3.25 -7.27 1.69
N TRP A 177 2.61 -7.49 2.83
CA TRP A 177 1.16 -7.47 3.03
C TRP A 177 0.76 -6.34 3.97
N TYR A 178 -0.53 -6.03 3.96
CA TYR A 178 -1.15 -4.90 4.64
C TYR A 178 -0.65 -3.53 4.16
N LEU A 179 -1.56 -2.56 4.16
CA LEU A 179 -1.30 -1.17 3.81
C LEU A 179 -1.68 -0.23 4.96
N THR A 180 -1.46 -0.70 6.20
CA THR A 180 -1.83 -0.01 7.45
C THR A 180 -1.31 1.42 7.50
N GLY A 181 -0.11 1.66 7.00
CA GLY A 181 0.39 3.01 6.80
C GLY A 181 1.53 3.05 5.80
N TYR A 182 1.56 4.07 4.95
CA TYR A 182 2.64 4.30 3.99
C TYR A 182 2.76 5.77 3.59
N LEU A 183 3.95 6.15 3.15
CA LEU A 183 4.22 7.43 2.50
C LEU A 183 4.09 7.27 0.99
N LEU A 184 3.57 8.30 0.34
CA LEU A 184 3.38 8.35 -1.10
C LEU A 184 3.91 9.68 -1.65
N SER A 185 4.72 9.62 -2.71
CA SER A 185 5.13 10.80 -3.47
C SER A 185 4.14 11.12 -4.59
N LEU A 186 4.24 12.29 -5.21
CA LEU A 186 3.45 12.62 -6.41
C LEU A 186 3.72 11.62 -7.55
N ALA A 187 4.99 11.28 -7.78
CA ALA A 187 5.37 10.31 -8.81
C ALA A 187 4.81 8.92 -8.50
N GLY A 188 4.84 8.49 -7.24
CA GLY A 188 4.25 7.23 -6.81
C GLY A 188 2.73 7.19 -6.95
N ALA A 189 2.05 8.29 -6.60
CA ALA A 189 0.59 8.39 -6.78
C ALA A 189 0.21 8.24 -8.25
N ARG A 190 0.91 8.93 -9.16
CA ARG A 190 0.70 8.81 -10.61
C ARG A 190 1.00 7.41 -11.12
N GLU A 191 2.14 6.84 -10.75
CA GLU A 191 2.54 5.47 -11.12
C GLU A 191 1.47 4.43 -10.73
N LEU A 192 0.86 4.55 -9.54
CA LEU A 192 -0.20 3.66 -9.10
C LEU A 192 -1.51 3.86 -9.87
N LEU A 193 -1.87 5.12 -10.17
CA LEU A 193 -3.07 5.45 -10.94
C LEU A 193 -2.96 5.02 -12.41
N ASP A 194 -1.78 5.19 -13.01
CA ASP A 194 -1.48 4.76 -14.38
C ASP A 194 -1.42 3.23 -14.52
N SER A 195 -1.28 2.53 -13.39
CA SER A 195 -1.25 1.07 -13.32
C SER A 195 -2.62 0.40 -13.11
N LEU A 196 -3.69 1.18 -13.01
CA LEU A 196 -5.04 0.64 -12.83
C LEU A 196 -5.46 -0.24 -14.04
N PRO A 197 -6.31 -1.27 -13.83
CA PRO A 197 -7.02 -1.60 -12.59
C PRO A 197 -6.17 -2.34 -11.54
N VAL A 198 -6.57 -2.23 -10.26
CA VAL A 198 -6.06 -3.11 -9.19
C VAL A 198 -6.54 -4.53 -9.44
N VAL A 199 -5.63 -5.50 -9.39
CA VAL A 199 -5.91 -6.93 -9.65
C VAL A 199 -5.74 -7.76 -8.38
N GLY A 200 -6.86 -8.14 -7.76
CA GLY A 200 -6.87 -8.86 -6.48
C GLY A 200 -6.93 -7.93 -5.26
N PRO A 201 -6.69 -8.45 -4.06
CA PRO A 201 -6.51 -7.63 -2.86
C PRO A 201 -5.42 -6.58 -3.09
N VAL A 202 -5.68 -5.33 -2.71
CA VAL A 202 -4.82 -4.19 -3.05
C VAL A 202 -3.42 -4.31 -2.46
N ASP A 203 -3.30 -4.89 -1.26
CA ASP A 203 -2.02 -5.18 -0.62
C ASP A 203 -1.22 -6.25 -1.37
N SER A 204 -1.89 -7.31 -1.83
CA SER A 204 -1.29 -8.36 -2.66
C SER A 204 -0.84 -7.82 -4.02
N TRP A 205 -1.66 -6.97 -4.65
CA TRP A 205 -1.32 -6.29 -5.89
C TRP A 205 -0.10 -5.36 -5.70
N MET A 206 -0.06 -4.63 -4.59
CA MET A 206 1.09 -3.80 -4.22
C MET A 206 2.35 -4.66 -3.98
N GLY A 207 2.23 -5.77 -3.24
CA GLY A 207 3.33 -6.70 -2.99
C GLY A 207 3.90 -7.28 -4.29
N LEU A 208 3.05 -7.61 -5.27
CA LEU A 208 3.49 -8.06 -6.60
C LEU A 208 4.24 -6.96 -7.37
N LYS A 209 3.83 -5.69 -7.25
CA LYS A 209 4.59 -4.55 -7.79
C LYS A 209 5.97 -4.42 -7.13
N MET A 210 6.06 -4.55 -5.81
CA MET A 210 7.34 -4.56 -5.09
C MET A 210 8.24 -5.69 -5.59
N TYR A 211 7.67 -6.87 -5.80
CA TYR A 211 8.41 -8.04 -6.27
C TYR A 211 8.98 -7.88 -7.68
N CYS A 212 8.37 -7.06 -8.55
CA CYS A 212 8.93 -6.76 -9.86
C CYS A 212 10.33 -6.13 -9.78
N ASN A 213 10.68 -5.43 -8.70
CA ASN A 213 12.03 -4.91 -8.48
C ASN A 213 13.07 -6.01 -8.25
N TRP A 214 12.63 -7.21 -7.85
CA TRP A 214 13.50 -8.34 -7.50
C TRP A 214 13.56 -9.39 -8.61
N LYS A 215 12.64 -9.35 -9.58
CA LYS A 215 12.57 -10.31 -10.67
C LYS A 215 13.85 -10.26 -11.52
N GLY A 216 14.51 -11.40 -11.65
CA GLY A 216 15.74 -11.53 -12.45
C GLY A 216 17.02 -11.03 -11.76
N ARG A 217 16.93 -10.48 -10.55
CA ARG A 217 18.11 -10.04 -9.80
C ARG A 217 18.53 -11.11 -8.80
N ARG A 218 19.83 -11.40 -8.75
CA ARG A 218 20.45 -12.06 -7.58
C ARG A 218 20.57 -11.05 -6.45
N LEU A 219 19.47 -10.41 -6.06
CA LEU A 219 19.44 -9.61 -4.84
C LEU A 219 19.44 -10.60 -3.66
N GLY A 220 20.66 -10.98 -3.32
CA GLY A 220 21.02 -11.73 -2.13
C GLY A 220 21.04 -10.78 -0.93
N GLN A 221 20.93 -11.38 0.26
CA GLN A 221 21.00 -10.68 1.53
C GLN A 221 22.19 -9.71 1.56
N GLY A 222 21.94 -8.43 1.86
CA GLY A 222 22.99 -7.42 1.94
C GLY A 222 22.53 -5.99 1.68
N LYS A 223 23.52 -5.10 1.63
CA LYS A 223 23.35 -3.68 1.33
C LYS A 223 23.11 -3.48 -0.16
N MET A 224 22.02 -2.81 -0.52
CA MET A 224 21.67 -2.46 -1.89
C MET A 224 22.69 -1.47 -2.46
N LEU A 225 23.15 -1.73 -3.69
CA LEU A 225 24.02 -0.80 -4.41
C LEU A 225 23.19 0.31 -5.04
N CYS A 226 23.78 1.50 -5.16
CA CYS A 226 23.12 2.66 -5.77
C CYS A 226 22.60 2.36 -7.20
N ASN A 227 23.38 1.63 -8.01
CA ASN A 227 22.96 1.25 -9.35
C ASN A 227 21.72 0.34 -9.34
N GLU A 228 21.61 -0.57 -8.39
CA GLU A 228 20.45 -1.45 -8.28
C GLU A 228 19.18 -0.66 -7.95
N LEU A 229 19.29 0.36 -7.09
CA LEU A 229 18.16 1.21 -6.74
C LEU A 229 17.65 2.04 -7.92
N LYS A 230 18.53 2.45 -8.83
CA LYS A 230 18.20 3.28 -10.00
C LYS A 230 17.32 2.59 -11.03
N GLU A 231 17.48 1.29 -11.21
CA GLU A 231 16.74 0.51 -12.22
C GLU A 231 15.50 -0.19 -11.65
N MET A 232 15.07 0.19 -10.44
CA MET A 232 13.78 -0.27 -9.90
C MET A 232 12.63 0.35 -10.69
N PRO A 233 11.77 -0.45 -11.35
CA PRO A 233 10.60 0.07 -12.05
C PRO A 233 9.60 0.73 -11.09
N PHE A 234 9.45 0.18 -9.88
CA PHE A 234 8.61 0.74 -8.85
C PHE A 234 9.46 1.06 -7.62
N ARG A 235 9.92 2.30 -7.46
CA ARG A 235 10.86 2.71 -6.38
C ARG A 235 10.20 2.69 -5.00
N CYS A 236 9.95 1.48 -4.50
CA CYS A 236 9.32 1.23 -3.22
C CYS A 236 10.37 0.96 -2.14
N PHE A 237 10.10 1.49 -0.97
CA PHE A 237 10.90 1.30 0.23
C PHE A 237 9.99 0.88 1.39
N ALA A 238 10.60 0.55 2.51
CA ALA A 238 9.91 0.36 3.76
C ALA A 238 10.78 0.84 4.91
N ALA A 239 10.14 1.29 5.98
CA ALA A 239 10.80 1.48 7.25
C ALA A 239 11.39 0.15 7.72
N LYS A 240 12.69 0.10 8.04
CA LYS A 240 13.37 -1.14 8.47
C LYS A 240 12.69 -1.78 9.68
N VAL A 241 12.20 -0.95 10.60
CA VAL A 241 11.33 -1.33 11.72
C VAL A 241 10.01 -0.59 11.52
N PRO A 242 8.85 -1.27 11.48
CA PRO A 242 7.55 -0.61 11.29
C PRO A 242 7.28 0.51 12.29
N LEU A 243 6.63 1.56 11.81
CA LEU A 243 6.22 2.73 12.58
C LEU A 243 4.75 2.67 13.00
N CYS A 244 3.95 1.80 12.40
CA CYS A 244 2.60 1.51 12.86
C CYS A 244 2.28 0.03 12.67
N SER A 245 1.29 -0.44 13.41
CA SER A 245 0.72 -1.77 13.30
C SER A 245 -0.80 -1.66 13.18
N GLN A 246 -1.42 -2.70 12.64
CA GLN A 246 -2.87 -2.76 12.62
C GLN A 246 -3.35 -3.24 13.99
N LYS A 247 -4.41 -2.63 14.53
CA LYS A 247 -5.04 -3.14 15.74
C LYS A 247 -5.65 -4.52 15.42
N LEU A 248 -4.98 -5.58 15.84
CA LEU A 248 -5.54 -6.93 15.75
C LEU A 248 -6.72 -7.03 16.72
N CYS A 249 -7.93 -6.83 16.21
CA CYS A 249 -9.12 -7.28 16.93
C CYS A 249 -9.02 -8.80 17.04
N GLN A 250 -8.88 -9.33 18.26
CA GLN A 250 -8.85 -10.77 18.57
C GLN A 250 -10.19 -11.49 18.26
N THR A 251 -11.00 -10.98 17.34
CA THR A 251 -12.36 -11.45 17.10
C THR A 251 -12.52 -11.92 15.67
N ALA A 252 -12.38 -13.23 15.44
CA ALA A 252 -13.17 -14.00 14.46
C ALA A 252 -12.82 -15.50 14.54
N THR A 253 -13.23 -16.16 15.62
CA THR A 253 -13.27 -17.63 15.68
C THR A 253 -14.49 -18.23 14.95
N GLU A 254 -15.36 -17.42 14.34
CA GLU A 254 -16.59 -17.92 13.71
C GLU A 254 -16.82 -17.25 12.36
N GLY A 255 -16.41 -17.93 11.28
CA GLY A 255 -16.61 -17.46 9.90
C GLY A 255 -16.95 -18.62 8.96
N ASP A 256 -18.15 -18.55 8.39
CA ASP A 256 -18.78 -19.35 7.32
C ASP A 256 -17.88 -20.36 6.58
N SER A 257 -18.19 -21.65 6.70
CA SER A 257 -17.46 -22.79 6.09
C SER A 257 -17.33 -22.77 4.56
N SER A 258 -17.99 -21.83 3.86
CA SER A 258 -17.99 -21.72 2.41
C SER A 258 -16.72 -21.09 1.79
N MET A 259 -15.97 -20.27 2.55
CA MET A 259 -14.80 -19.56 2.03
C MET A 259 -13.52 -20.43 2.05
N PRO A 260 -12.70 -20.41 0.98
CA PRO A 260 -11.44 -21.17 0.92
C PRO A 260 -10.52 -20.86 2.10
N THR A 261 -9.93 -21.90 2.70
CA THR A 261 -9.11 -21.80 3.92
C THR A 261 -7.88 -20.88 3.81
N TRP A 262 -7.34 -20.65 2.61
CA TRP A 262 -6.23 -19.71 2.39
C TRP A 262 -6.65 -18.24 2.62
N ARG A 263 -7.93 -17.89 2.41
CA ARG A 263 -8.44 -16.54 2.71
C ARG A 263 -8.66 -16.29 4.20
N LYS A 264 -8.58 -17.32 5.03
CA LYS A 264 -8.88 -17.26 6.47
C LYS A 264 -7.65 -17.37 7.35
N LYS A 265 -6.45 -17.51 6.77
CA LYS A 265 -5.25 -17.88 7.51
C LYS A 265 -4.12 -16.90 7.24
N ASP A 266 -3.86 -16.05 8.24
CA ASP A 266 -2.64 -15.25 8.36
C ASP A 266 -1.46 -16.09 8.92
N THR A 267 -1.44 -17.41 8.69
CA THR A 267 -0.57 -18.33 9.44
C THR A 267 0.91 -18.27 9.04
N ASP A 268 1.24 -17.63 7.92
CA ASP A 268 2.61 -17.45 7.43
C ASP A 268 3.07 -15.98 7.48
N ILE A 269 2.26 -15.13 8.10
CA ILE A 269 2.48 -13.69 8.16
C ILE A 269 3.34 -13.37 9.37
N THR A 270 4.53 -12.81 9.13
CA THR A 270 5.34 -12.23 10.20
C THR A 270 5.00 -10.75 10.32
N TYR A 271 4.21 -10.40 11.34
CA TYR A 271 4.00 -9.00 11.70
C TYR A 271 5.31 -8.41 12.19
N SER A 272 5.80 -7.38 11.50
CA SER A 272 7.15 -6.89 11.76
C SER A 272 7.23 -5.92 12.96
N GLY A 273 6.11 -5.74 13.69
CA GLY A 273 5.96 -4.82 14.81
C GLY A 273 5.81 -5.48 16.19
N GLY A 274 6.04 -6.80 16.33
CA GLY A 274 5.97 -7.49 17.62
C GLY A 274 7.25 -7.31 18.45
N GLY A 275 7.43 -6.15 19.05
CA GLY A 275 8.27 -5.98 20.23
C GLY A 275 7.38 -6.02 21.47
N GLU A 276 7.84 -6.65 22.56
CA GLU A 276 7.15 -6.64 23.85
C GLU A 276 6.76 -5.19 24.23
N VAL A 277 5.48 -4.99 24.56
CA VAL A 277 4.96 -3.76 25.19
C VAL A 277 5.44 -3.71 26.63
#